data_AF-A0A368VD70-F1
#
_entry.id   AF-A0A368VD70-F1
#
_cell.length_a   1.000
_cell.length_b   1.000
_cell.length_c   1.000
_cell.angle_alpha   90.00
_cell.angle_beta   90.00
_cell.angle_gamma   90.00
#
_symmetry.space_group_name_H-M   'P 1'
#
loop_
_entity.id
_entity.type
_entity.pdbx_description
1 polymer ?
#
loop_
_entity_poly.entity_id
_entity_poly.type
_entity_poly.pdbx_seq_one_letter_code
_entity_poly.pdbx_strand_id
1 'polypeptide(L)'
;MKKINFLFSFMMIFALLFAGCSEDDEVSSEALLPSMLKYAETGNAYQGKALETPRPLIQSTSIPIFSIESGSASEGGEYIDGVFEIADSTGVITLPEGNPLIAGFYSLNISVENNAGSKTFENAYSVKILPAKAEGLVYGTGTPVMVRGTGDATEAPTFKGTQPATFALEGDTEFTINSETGAISLPAESLLDAGSYSLSVTVTNEAGTVTFENAVAIQLETTPYNLVYEPNQINGIETEPSQSGIPGVEGTSNEENPIVFSLADNYSGNFSIDESNGRISLMNDHTLAAGTYALDVIAANKHGETLFEGAITFDIIELVELPASNLLYNPDAYTVFEGYGFTSAQPTVEGTTPITYSLADDFGALTIDSETGIITLADGHSLTAGTYSIDVVATNTVDAITFTGAATLEVKAAVIEQVFIDGWEGLSPAAGETRLGNMKQVSLEGTPVQADNNRWEFGWGNWTVQDVDGLSARGANMVPKRSNNDDWLIAEYVDLTNHAMAELYLAGYSRYGTNDNNSLTLVVSTDYMGDVTTATWTEVPFESIHNYTSAQARIVDLSAFDGEVITIALRQTTIPTITDTGEEDYTNCTRTTSIWRFAVNALSLQ
;
A
#
# COMPACT_ATOMS: atom_id res chain seq x y z
N MET A 1 -58.26 27.94 13.69
CA MET A 1 -59.32 27.23 14.43
C MET A 1 -59.47 27.84 15.82
N LYS A 2 -60.72 28.09 16.25
CA LYS A 2 -61.23 28.31 17.63
C LYS A 2 -60.57 29.46 18.43
N LYS A 3 -61.20 30.63 18.54
CA LYS A 3 -62.34 31.01 19.44
C LYS A 3 -61.96 31.01 20.93
N ILE A 4 -62.30 32.11 21.61
CA ILE A 4 -63.09 32.24 22.88
C ILE A 4 -62.75 33.64 23.46
N ASN A 5 -63.66 34.63 23.34
CA ASN A 5 -64.74 34.99 24.28
C ASN A 5 -64.17 35.71 25.54
N PHE A 6 -64.77 36.74 26.14
CA PHE A 6 -66.16 37.17 26.22
C PHE A 6 -66.26 38.52 26.96
N LEU A 7 -67.51 39.02 27.02
CA LEU A 7 -68.14 39.93 27.98
C LEU A 7 -68.03 41.45 27.76
N PHE A 8 -69.06 42.26 28.04
CA PHE A 8 -70.53 42.30 27.83
C PHE A 8 -71.00 43.61 28.50
N SER A 9 -72.23 44.05 28.21
CA SER A 9 -73.07 44.93 29.05
C SER A 9 -72.90 46.43 28.78
N PHE A 10 -73.93 47.25 28.53
CA PHE A 10 -75.36 47.12 28.81
C PHE A 10 -76.15 48.02 27.84
N MET A 11 -77.28 47.53 27.34
CA MET A 11 -78.26 48.27 26.53
C MET A 11 -79.63 48.21 27.23
N MET A 12 -80.48 49.21 26.91
CA MET A 12 -81.92 49.34 27.19
C MET A 12 -82.23 50.07 28.52
N ILE A 13 -83.22 50.98 28.65
CA ILE A 13 -84.58 51.06 28.08
C ILE A 13 -85.09 52.53 28.15
N PHE A 14 -85.87 53.02 27.16
CA PHE A 14 -87.28 53.49 27.25
C PHE A 14 -87.65 54.48 26.13
N ALA A 15 -88.69 54.12 25.37
CA ALA A 15 -89.37 54.93 24.37
C ALA A 15 -90.59 55.62 24.98
N LEU A 16 -90.95 56.82 24.52
CA LEU A 16 -92.34 57.19 24.15
C LEU A 16 -92.44 58.60 23.59
N LEU A 17 -93.28 58.72 22.56
CA LEU A 17 -93.69 59.90 21.78
C LEU A 17 -94.48 60.92 22.63
N PHE A 18 -94.40 62.21 22.29
CA PHE A 18 -95.55 63.00 21.80
C PHE A 18 -95.11 64.37 21.26
N ALA A 19 -95.98 64.92 20.43
CA ALA A 19 -95.85 66.06 19.54
C ALA A 19 -95.91 67.45 20.20
N GLY A 20 -95.40 68.45 19.46
CA GLY A 20 -96.20 69.63 19.11
C GLY A 20 -95.99 70.92 19.91
N CYS A 21 -95.58 71.95 19.16
CA CYS A 21 -95.57 73.40 19.45
C CYS A 21 -94.57 73.90 20.51
N SER A 22 -93.89 75.03 20.32
CA SER A 22 -93.77 75.98 19.20
C SER A 22 -92.71 76.99 19.65
N GLU A 23 -91.94 77.49 18.67
CA GLU A 23 -91.20 78.77 18.69
C GLU A 23 -90.38 79.10 19.94
N ASP A 24 -89.05 79.07 19.80
CA ASP A 24 -88.22 80.20 20.20
C ASP A 24 -86.83 80.07 19.56
N ASP A 25 -86.48 81.09 18.77
CA ASP A 25 -85.16 81.52 18.31
C ASP A 25 -84.23 80.50 17.64
N GLU A 26 -84.38 80.35 16.31
CA GLU A 26 -83.19 80.13 15.47
C GLU A 26 -82.32 81.40 15.51
N VAL A 27 -81.42 81.45 16.50
CA VAL A 27 -80.21 82.24 16.36
C VAL A 27 -79.47 81.64 15.16
N SER A 28 -79.54 82.33 14.02
CA SER A 28 -78.58 82.15 12.94
C SER A 28 -77.19 82.35 13.54
N SER A 29 -76.56 81.28 14.02
CA SER A 29 -75.14 81.31 14.33
C SER A 29 -74.45 81.49 12.99
N GLU A 30 -74.04 82.71 12.68
CA GLU A 30 -73.25 82.99 11.49
C GLU A 30 -72.10 81.98 11.47
N ALA A 31 -72.01 81.21 10.38
CA ALA A 31 -70.92 80.26 10.22
C ALA A 31 -69.62 81.08 10.22
N LEU A 32 -68.71 80.78 11.15
CA LEU A 32 -67.46 81.52 11.30
C LEU A 32 -66.34 80.78 10.58
N LEU A 33 -65.48 81.53 9.89
CA LEU A 33 -64.25 80.98 9.33
C LEU A 33 -63.42 80.30 10.43
N PRO A 34 -62.66 79.24 10.11
CA PRO A 34 -61.80 78.56 11.09
C PRO A 34 -60.87 79.54 11.80
N SER A 35 -60.62 79.33 13.08
CA SER A 35 -59.74 80.19 13.87
C SER A 35 -58.93 79.42 14.91
N MET A 36 -57.84 80.04 15.39
CA MET A 36 -56.96 79.48 16.43
C MET A 36 -56.40 78.08 16.13
N LEU A 37 -55.95 77.85 14.89
CA LEU A 37 -55.16 76.66 14.55
C LEU A 37 -53.85 76.67 15.34
N LYS A 38 -53.57 75.59 16.06
CA LYS A 38 -52.33 75.40 16.81
C LYS A 38 -51.89 73.95 16.76
N TYR A 39 -50.67 73.72 16.28
CA TYR A 39 -49.99 72.43 16.44
C TYR A 39 -49.23 72.40 17.76
N ALA A 40 -49.14 71.21 18.36
CA ALA A 40 -48.21 70.98 19.46
C ALA A 40 -46.77 70.94 18.91
N GLU A 41 -45.80 71.32 19.75
CA GLU A 41 -44.39 71.17 19.41
C GLU A 41 -44.07 69.70 19.19
N THR A 42 -43.48 69.40 18.03
CA THR A 42 -42.80 68.13 17.80
C THR A 42 -41.39 68.23 18.37
N GLY A 43 -40.89 67.13 18.95
CA GLY A 43 -39.50 67.07 19.42
C GLY A 43 -38.49 67.24 18.27
N ASN A 44 -37.21 67.04 18.57
CA ASN A 44 -36.16 67.15 17.54
C ASN A 44 -36.42 66.17 16.38
N ALA A 45 -36.55 66.72 15.18
CA ALA A 45 -36.54 65.94 13.94
C ALA A 45 -35.11 65.82 13.42
N TYR A 46 -34.79 64.71 12.76
CA TYR A 46 -33.48 64.46 12.17
C TYR A 46 -33.63 64.12 10.69
N GLN A 47 -32.62 64.47 9.91
CA GLN A 47 -32.59 64.22 8.46
C GLN A 47 -32.92 62.75 8.14
N GLY A 48 -33.86 62.55 7.21
CA GLY A 48 -34.30 61.23 6.76
C GLY A 48 -35.09 60.42 7.79
N LYS A 49 -35.40 60.96 8.98
CA LYS A 49 -36.24 60.28 9.97
C LYS A 49 -37.72 60.63 9.81
N ALA A 50 -38.58 59.67 10.11
CA ALA A 50 -40.02 59.89 10.14
C ALA A 50 -40.43 60.91 11.23
N LEU A 51 -41.52 61.61 10.98
CA LEU A 51 -42.14 62.55 11.92
C LEU A 51 -43.66 62.44 11.81
N GLU A 52 -44.35 62.50 12.94
CA GLU A 52 -45.82 62.58 12.97
C GLU A 52 -46.21 63.61 14.03
N THR A 53 -47.05 64.56 13.67
CA THR A 53 -47.57 65.55 14.62
C THR A 53 -48.75 64.97 15.40
N PRO A 54 -48.97 65.39 16.65
CA PRO A 54 -50.28 65.25 17.28
C PRO A 54 -51.36 65.96 16.45
N ARG A 55 -52.63 65.62 16.67
CA ARG A 55 -53.76 66.35 16.09
C ARG A 55 -53.72 67.83 16.52
N PRO A 56 -53.85 68.79 15.59
CA PRO A 56 -53.85 70.21 15.94
C PRO A 56 -55.13 70.59 16.67
N LEU A 57 -55.02 71.62 17.51
CA LEU A 57 -56.18 72.32 18.07
C LEU A 57 -56.70 73.32 17.03
N ILE A 58 -58.00 73.32 16.76
CA ILE A 58 -58.66 74.27 15.86
C ILE A 58 -60.04 74.64 16.43
N GLN A 59 -60.45 75.89 16.27
CA GLN A 59 -61.84 76.30 16.47
C GLN A 59 -62.55 76.39 15.13
N SER A 60 -63.62 75.60 14.98
CA SER A 60 -64.45 75.57 13.77
C SER A 60 -65.91 75.31 14.15
N THR A 61 -66.84 75.90 13.40
CA THR A 61 -68.29 75.72 13.56
C THR A 61 -68.83 74.47 12.83
N SER A 62 -68.00 73.80 12.03
CA SER A 62 -68.29 72.50 11.41
C SER A 62 -67.02 71.64 11.33
N ILE A 63 -67.14 70.38 10.89
CA ILE A 63 -66.00 69.47 10.67
C ILE A 63 -65.00 70.16 9.73
N PRO A 64 -63.75 70.43 10.16
CA PRO A 64 -62.74 71.07 9.33
C PRO A 64 -62.09 70.07 8.35
N ILE A 65 -61.73 70.56 7.17
CA ILE A 65 -60.90 69.85 6.19
C ILE A 65 -59.55 70.58 6.09
N PHE A 66 -58.45 69.86 6.21
CA PHE A 66 -57.10 70.41 6.23
C PHE A 66 -56.35 70.14 4.92
N SER A 67 -55.54 71.11 4.49
CA SER A 67 -54.59 70.94 3.38
C SER A 67 -53.34 71.79 3.61
N ILE A 68 -52.20 71.39 3.04
CA ILE A 68 -51.00 72.22 3.00
C ILE A 68 -51.15 73.16 1.79
N GLU A 69 -51.21 74.45 2.04
CA GLU A 69 -51.31 75.47 0.99
C GLU A 69 -49.95 75.70 0.32
N SER A 70 -48.91 75.79 1.15
CA SER A 70 -47.52 76.00 0.72
C SER A 70 -46.58 75.71 1.88
N GLY A 71 -45.29 75.58 1.58
CA GLY A 71 -44.25 75.55 2.59
C GLY A 71 -43.03 76.36 2.18
N SER A 72 -42.17 76.61 3.16
CA SER A 72 -40.90 77.30 2.97
C SER A 72 -39.83 76.66 3.86
N ALA A 73 -38.57 76.87 3.48
CA ALA A 73 -37.41 76.43 4.26
C ALA A 73 -36.41 77.57 4.43
N SER A 74 -35.64 77.51 5.52
CA SER A 74 -34.58 78.45 5.88
C SER A 74 -33.46 77.72 6.63
N GLU A 75 -32.41 78.43 7.04
CA GLU A 75 -31.24 77.85 7.74
C GLU A 75 -30.57 76.70 6.96
N GLY A 76 -30.48 76.82 5.62
CA GLY A 76 -29.87 75.80 4.76
C GLY A 76 -30.82 74.70 4.29
N GLY A 77 -32.03 74.63 4.83
CA GLY A 77 -33.06 73.70 4.37
C GLY A 77 -33.58 74.05 2.97
N GLU A 78 -33.95 73.02 2.22
CA GLU A 78 -34.64 73.13 0.93
C GLU A 78 -36.04 72.53 1.06
N TYR A 79 -37.08 73.33 0.80
CA TYR A 79 -38.45 72.86 0.83
C TYR A 79 -38.78 72.07 -0.43
N ILE A 80 -39.25 70.85 -0.25
CA ILE A 80 -39.66 69.96 -1.34
C ILE A 80 -41.16 69.72 -1.18
N ASP A 81 -41.92 70.16 -2.18
CA ASP A 81 -43.38 70.01 -2.20
C ASP A 81 -43.78 68.52 -2.23
N GLY A 82 -44.88 68.19 -1.55
CA GLY A 82 -45.40 66.83 -1.45
C GLY A 82 -44.64 65.87 -0.51
N VAL A 83 -43.56 66.30 0.15
CA VAL A 83 -42.82 65.46 1.12
C VAL A 83 -43.50 65.44 2.49
N PHE A 84 -44.07 66.57 2.92
CA PHE A 84 -44.97 66.61 4.07
C PHE A 84 -46.38 66.26 3.60
N GLU A 85 -47.02 65.31 4.28
CA GLU A 85 -48.39 64.92 4.03
C GLU A 85 -49.28 65.41 5.18
N ILE A 86 -50.52 65.79 4.89
CA ILE A 86 -51.52 66.14 5.90
C ILE A 86 -52.78 65.31 5.73
N ALA A 87 -53.25 64.69 6.82
CA ALA A 87 -54.51 63.98 6.83
C ALA A 87 -55.68 64.98 6.84
N ASP A 88 -56.41 65.06 5.74
CA ASP A 88 -57.51 66.01 5.49
C ASP A 88 -58.57 66.08 6.60
N SER A 89 -58.86 64.96 7.24
CA SER A 89 -59.92 64.79 8.26
C SER A 89 -59.44 65.04 9.69
N THR A 90 -58.14 65.08 9.93
CA THR A 90 -57.59 65.18 11.29
C THR A 90 -56.56 66.29 11.48
N GLY A 91 -56.01 66.82 10.38
CA GLY A 91 -54.94 67.81 10.39
C GLY A 91 -53.60 67.26 10.87
N VAL A 92 -53.43 65.94 11.01
CA VAL A 92 -52.14 65.35 11.37
C VAL A 92 -51.17 65.48 10.20
N ILE A 93 -49.98 66.01 10.45
CA ILE A 93 -48.90 66.13 9.46
C ILE A 93 -47.92 64.97 9.66
N THR A 94 -47.55 64.30 8.57
CA THR A 94 -46.59 63.20 8.55
C THR A 94 -45.42 63.48 7.60
N LEU A 95 -44.25 62.99 7.99
CA LEU A 95 -43.04 62.92 7.19
C LEU A 95 -42.58 61.44 7.17
N PRO A 96 -42.41 60.81 6.00
CA PRO A 96 -42.01 59.41 5.93
C PRO A 96 -40.53 59.20 6.31
N GLU A 97 -40.19 57.98 6.74
CA GLU A 97 -38.80 57.55 6.92
C GLU A 97 -38.09 57.51 5.55
N GLY A 98 -36.84 57.97 5.50
CA GLY A 98 -36.06 58.09 4.27
C GLY A 98 -36.41 59.30 3.41
N ASN A 99 -37.12 60.30 3.97
CA ASN A 99 -37.43 61.53 3.26
C ASN A 99 -36.16 62.27 2.80
N PRO A 100 -36.25 63.04 1.68
CA PRO A 100 -35.09 63.72 1.09
C PRO A 100 -34.76 65.07 1.77
N LEU A 101 -35.42 65.43 2.87
CA LEU A 101 -35.20 66.74 3.50
C LEU A 101 -33.83 66.79 4.17
N ILE A 102 -33.12 67.89 3.97
CA ILE A 102 -31.81 68.16 4.56
C ILE A 102 -31.97 68.96 5.87
N ALA A 103 -30.88 69.08 6.64
CA ALA A 103 -30.90 69.88 7.86
C ALA A 103 -31.29 71.35 7.57
N GLY A 104 -32.18 71.91 8.38
CA GLY A 104 -32.72 73.25 8.20
C GLY A 104 -34.01 73.48 8.97
N PHE A 105 -34.60 74.67 8.82
CA PHE A 105 -35.86 75.04 9.45
C PHE A 105 -36.99 75.14 8.43
N TYR A 106 -38.06 74.39 8.64
CA TYR A 106 -39.17 74.20 7.71
C TYR A 106 -40.45 74.77 8.31
N SER A 107 -41.23 75.50 7.51
CA SER A 107 -42.51 76.07 7.90
C SER A 107 -43.59 75.76 6.87
N LEU A 108 -44.78 75.38 7.33
CA LEU A 108 -45.94 75.04 6.50
C LEU A 108 -47.09 76.02 6.75
N ASN A 109 -47.65 76.50 5.65
CA ASN A 109 -48.90 77.25 5.61
C ASN A 109 -50.04 76.24 5.46
N ILE A 110 -50.96 76.22 6.42
CA ILE A 110 -52.05 75.24 6.45
C ILE A 110 -53.36 75.95 6.16
N SER A 111 -54.07 75.47 5.13
CA SER A 111 -55.41 75.92 4.78
C SER A 111 -56.43 75.01 5.46
N VAL A 112 -57.39 75.62 6.16
CA VAL A 112 -58.49 74.91 6.82
C VAL A 112 -59.81 75.39 6.24
N GLU A 113 -60.60 74.47 5.73
CA GLU A 113 -61.93 74.73 5.17
C GLU A 113 -63.02 74.22 6.12
N ASN A 114 -64.07 75.01 6.30
CA ASN A 114 -65.30 74.60 6.94
C ASN A 114 -66.52 75.12 6.14
N ASN A 115 -67.73 74.93 6.65
CA ASN A 115 -68.95 75.36 5.96
C ASN A 115 -69.09 76.88 5.77
N ALA A 116 -68.30 77.71 6.46
CA ALA A 116 -68.24 79.16 6.30
C ALA A 116 -67.26 79.61 5.20
N GLY A 117 -66.37 78.72 4.76
CA GLY A 117 -65.30 78.99 3.80
C GLY A 117 -63.93 78.51 4.28
N SER A 118 -62.88 78.91 3.56
CA SER A 118 -61.49 78.52 3.85
C SER A 118 -60.68 79.67 4.44
N LYS A 119 -59.74 79.33 5.35
CA LYS A 119 -58.75 80.26 5.89
C LYS A 119 -57.37 79.62 5.91
N THR A 120 -56.39 80.32 5.35
CA THR A 120 -54.97 79.98 5.45
C THR A 120 -54.35 80.52 6.74
N PHE A 121 -53.64 79.66 7.45
CA PHE A 121 -52.82 79.98 8.59
C PHE A 121 -51.36 79.95 8.19
N GLU A 122 -50.75 81.12 8.11
CA GLU A 122 -49.33 81.28 7.77
C GLU A 122 -48.44 80.73 8.87
N ASN A 123 -47.40 79.97 8.50
CA ASN A 123 -46.44 79.29 9.38
C ASN A 123 -47.13 78.53 10.53
N ALA A 124 -48.26 77.88 10.23
CA ALA A 124 -49.09 77.19 11.21
C ALA A 124 -48.37 76.01 11.87
N TYR A 125 -47.46 75.37 11.15
CA TYR A 125 -46.57 74.35 11.68
C TYR A 125 -45.14 74.64 11.25
N SER A 126 -44.18 74.43 12.14
CA SER A 126 -42.77 74.58 11.83
C SER A 126 -41.95 73.53 12.56
N VAL A 127 -40.91 73.02 11.91
CA VAL A 127 -40.01 72.00 12.45
C VAL A 127 -38.57 72.29 12.06
N LYS A 128 -37.64 72.11 13.02
CA LYS A 128 -36.21 72.11 12.76
C LYS A 128 -35.73 70.69 12.53
N ILE A 129 -35.21 70.42 11.34
CA ILE A 129 -34.56 69.16 10.98
C ILE A 129 -33.07 69.31 11.29
N LEU A 130 -32.54 68.45 12.16
CA LEU A 130 -31.14 68.42 12.56
C LEU A 130 -30.33 67.41 11.73
N PRO A 131 -29.00 67.59 11.61
CA PRO A 131 -28.12 66.59 11.03
C PRO A 131 -28.27 65.22 11.72
N ALA A 132 -28.33 64.15 10.93
CA ALA A 132 -28.34 62.76 11.39
C ALA A 132 -26.95 62.11 11.26
N LYS A 133 -26.57 61.28 12.25
CA LYS A 133 -25.37 60.42 12.20
C LYS A 133 -25.51 59.37 11.11
N ALA A 134 -24.38 58.80 10.69
CA ALA A 134 -24.37 57.71 9.73
C ALA A 134 -25.05 56.45 10.30
N GLU A 135 -25.89 55.80 9.49
CA GLU A 135 -26.59 54.55 9.82
C GLU A 135 -26.62 53.61 8.59
N GLY A 136 -26.54 52.30 8.84
CA GLY A 136 -26.71 51.27 7.80
C GLY A 136 -25.67 51.35 6.68
N LEU A 137 -24.38 51.44 7.02
CA LEU A 137 -23.28 51.38 6.05
C LEU A 137 -23.25 50.01 5.36
N VAL A 138 -23.27 49.99 4.03
CA VAL A 138 -23.26 48.76 3.22
C VAL A 138 -22.33 48.90 2.02
N TYR A 139 -21.42 47.94 1.86
CA TYR A 139 -20.58 47.77 0.68
C TYR A 139 -21.21 46.74 -0.26
N GLY A 140 -21.85 47.20 -1.35
CA GLY A 140 -22.40 46.32 -2.39
C GLY A 140 -23.40 45.26 -1.91
N THR A 141 -23.69 44.26 -2.75
CA THR A 141 -24.63 43.16 -2.45
C THR A 141 -23.95 41.80 -2.25
N GLY A 142 -22.63 41.75 -2.17
CA GLY A 142 -21.85 40.52 -1.98
C GLY A 142 -20.47 40.80 -1.39
N THR A 143 -19.74 39.73 -1.06
CA THR A 143 -18.36 39.77 -0.55
C THR A 143 -17.42 40.26 -1.66
N PRO A 144 -16.76 41.42 -1.52
CA PRO A 144 -15.77 41.86 -2.49
C PRO A 144 -14.62 40.87 -2.57
N VAL A 145 -14.25 40.48 -3.79
CA VAL A 145 -13.04 39.69 -4.06
C VAL A 145 -11.98 40.65 -4.57
N MET A 146 -10.81 40.64 -3.97
CA MET A 146 -9.65 41.39 -4.43
C MET A 146 -8.53 40.43 -4.81
N VAL A 147 -7.83 40.70 -5.89
CA VAL A 147 -6.64 39.94 -6.27
C VAL A 147 -5.39 40.77 -5.96
N ARG A 148 -4.47 40.23 -5.17
CA ARG A 148 -3.21 40.92 -4.80
C ARG A 148 -2.44 41.34 -6.06
N GLY A 149 -1.88 42.55 -6.03
CA GLY A 149 -1.08 43.10 -7.13
C GLY A 149 -1.87 43.73 -8.29
N THR A 150 -3.20 43.60 -8.32
CA THR A 150 -4.03 44.17 -9.41
C THR A 150 -4.47 45.61 -9.15
N GLY A 151 -4.43 46.06 -7.89
CA GLY A 151 -4.96 47.36 -7.47
C GLY A 151 -6.49 47.39 -7.35
N ASP A 152 -7.13 46.23 -7.18
CA ASP A 152 -8.57 46.12 -6.95
C ASP A 152 -9.05 47.00 -5.79
N ALA A 153 -10.26 47.55 -5.95
CA ALA A 153 -10.93 48.36 -4.96
C ALA A 153 -12.42 47.96 -4.83
N THR A 154 -13.00 48.16 -3.66
CA THR A 154 -14.45 48.07 -3.47
C THR A 154 -15.14 49.22 -4.17
N GLU A 155 -16.41 49.02 -4.52
CA GLU A 155 -17.31 50.14 -4.75
C GLU A 155 -17.43 51.02 -3.50
N ALA A 156 -17.81 52.28 -3.69
CA ALA A 156 -18.13 53.19 -2.59
C ALA A 156 -19.34 52.66 -1.78
N PRO A 157 -19.31 52.72 -0.44
CA PRO A 157 -20.41 52.24 0.37
C PRO A 157 -21.60 53.19 0.31
N THR A 158 -22.79 52.64 0.61
CA THR A 158 -24.01 53.41 0.80
C THR A 158 -24.34 53.48 2.29
N PHE A 159 -24.88 54.61 2.75
CA PHE A 159 -25.35 54.78 4.14
C PHE A 159 -26.42 55.88 4.22
N LYS A 160 -27.20 55.87 5.29
CA LYS A 160 -28.14 56.95 5.64
C LYS A 160 -27.47 57.95 6.56
N GLY A 161 -27.77 59.23 6.42
CA GLY A 161 -27.26 60.28 7.30
C GLY A 161 -26.94 61.56 6.55
N THR A 162 -26.42 62.55 7.28
CA THR A 162 -26.01 63.84 6.71
C THR A 162 -24.77 63.66 5.83
N GLN A 163 -24.76 64.34 4.69
CA GLN A 163 -23.63 64.42 3.75
C GLN A 163 -23.07 65.86 3.70
N PRO A 164 -21.78 66.06 3.38
CA PRO A 164 -20.76 65.04 3.09
C PRO A 164 -20.29 64.33 4.36
N ALA A 165 -19.78 63.11 4.19
CA ALA A 165 -19.09 62.36 5.24
C ALA A 165 -17.66 62.02 4.81
N THR A 166 -16.83 61.70 5.81
CA THR A 166 -15.47 61.19 5.61
C THR A 166 -15.34 59.79 6.20
N PHE A 167 -14.45 58.99 5.62
CA PHE A 167 -14.26 57.58 5.94
C PHE A 167 -12.84 57.29 6.42
N ALA A 168 -12.73 56.37 7.38
CA ALA A 168 -11.45 55.85 7.86
C ALA A 168 -11.58 54.35 8.21
N LEU A 169 -10.50 53.59 8.07
CA LEU A 169 -10.41 52.22 8.56
C LEU A 169 -9.97 52.23 10.02
N GLU A 170 -10.51 51.31 10.80
CA GLU A 170 -10.05 51.04 12.17
C GLU A 170 -9.04 49.89 12.19
N GLY A 171 -8.04 50.01 13.06
CA GLY A 171 -6.99 48.99 13.24
C GLY A 171 -5.76 49.18 12.34
N ASP A 172 -4.74 48.37 12.61
CA ASP A 172 -3.53 48.30 11.78
C ASP A 172 -3.78 47.29 10.66
N THR A 173 -3.83 47.78 9.43
CA THR A 173 -4.19 46.98 8.25
C THR A 173 -3.47 47.52 7.03
N GLU A 174 -3.07 46.63 6.11
CA GLU A 174 -2.47 47.03 4.82
C GLU A 174 -3.52 47.56 3.84
N PHE A 175 -4.81 47.37 4.11
CA PHE A 175 -5.87 47.98 3.31
C PHE A 175 -5.90 49.50 3.49
N THR A 176 -6.28 50.19 2.42
CA THR A 176 -6.42 51.65 2.39
C THR A 176 -7.85 52.03 2.07
N ILE A 177 -8.32 53.17 2.57
CA ILE A 177 -9.65 53.70 2.26
C ILE A 177 -9.54 55.11 1.72
N ASN A 178 -10.26 55.41 0.65
CA ASN A 178 -10.42 56.76 0.17
C ASN A 178 -11.32 57.53 1.16
N SER A 179 -10.76 58.57 1.79
CA SER A 179 -11.46 59.30 2.85
C SER A 179 -12.70 60.06 2.40
N GLU A 180 -12.86 60.33 1.10
CA GLU A 180 -14.01 61.06 0.53
C GLU A 180 -15.09 60.12 0.00
N THR A 181 -14.70 59.03 -0.66
CA THR A 181 -15.66 58.09 -1.29
C THR A 181 -15.97 56.87 -0.42
N GLY A 182 -15.10 56.51 0.52
CA GLY A 182 -15.22 55.29 1.31
C GLY A 182 -14.83 54.01 0.57
N ALA A 183 -14.35 54.09 -0.68
CA ALA A 183 -13.85 52.91 -1.40
C ALA A 183 -12.57 52.37 -0.73
N ILE A 184 -12.52 51.05 -0.50
CA ILE A 184 -11.37 50.36 0.11
C ILE A 184 -10.55 49.70 -0.99
N SER A 185 -9.22 49.78 -0.91
CA SER A 185 -8.31 49.17 -1.88
C SER A 185 -7.09 48.56 -1.22
N LEU A 186 -6.45 47.60 -1.91
CA LEU A 186 -5.20 46.99 -1.45
C LEU A 186 -4.02 47.52 -2.26
N PRO A 187 -2.93 48.00 -1.62
CA PRO A 187 -1.70 48.36 -2.31
C PRO A 187 -1.11 47.19 -3.11
N ALA A 188 -0.54 47.46 -4.28
CA ALA A 188 0.02 46.43 -5.15
C ALA A 188 1.17 45.63 -4.49
N GLU A 189 1.96 46.29 -3.64
CA GLU A 189 3.09 45.72 -2.90
C GLU A 189 2.69 45.03 -1.59
N SER A 190 1.39 44.83 -1.35
CA SER A 190 0.93 44.16 -0.14
C SER A 190 1.50 42.75 -0.03
N LEU A 191 1.84 42.35 1.20
CA LEU A 191 2.32 41.00 1.50
C LEU A 191 1.27 40.15 2.21
N LEU A 192 0.02 40.61 2.25
CA LEU A 192 -1.07 39.84 2.85
C LEU A 192 -1.27 38.50 2.14
N ASP A 193 -1.47 37.47 2.95
CA ASP A 193 -1.78 36.12 2.49
C ASP A 193 -3.22 36.06 1.97
N ALA A 194 -3.50 35.14 1.04
CA ALA A 194 -4.87 34.86 0.61
C ALA A 194 -5.76 34.48 1.80
N GLY A 195 -6.97 35.04 1.86
CA GLY A 195 -7.84 34.83 3.02
C GLY A 195 -9.01 35.79 3.09
N SER A 196 -9.79 35.65 4.16
CA SER A 196 -10.94 36.53 4.43
C SER A 196 -10.57 37.56 5.49
N TYR A 197 -10.71 38.84 5.16
CA TYR A 197 -10.36 39.97 6.02
C TYR A 197 -11.62 40.78 6.35
N SER A 198 -11.93 40.91 7.64
CA SER A 198 -13.06 41.72 8.11
C SER A 198 -12.57 43.10 8.54
N LEU A 199 -13.11 44.15 7.94
CA LEU A 199 -12.68 45.53 8.15
C LEU A 199 -13.80 46.34 8.82
N SER A 200 -13.42 47.09 9.85
CA SER A 200 -14.28 48.06 10.53
C SER A 200 -14.05 49.46 9.94
N VAL A 201 -15.14 50.19 9.68
CA VAL A 201 -15.10 51.50 9.00
C VAL A 201 -15.73 52.55 9.89
N THR A 202 -15.01 53.64 10.11
CA THR A 202 -15.47 54.82 10.82
C THR A 202 -15.97 55.87 9.82
N VAL A 203 -17.21 56.33 10.01
CA VAL A 203 -17.85 57.38 9.20
C VAL A 203 -18.05 58.61 10.07
N THR A 204 -17.54 59.76 9.61
CA THR A 204 -17.68 61.05 10.30
C THR A 204 -18.40 62.05 9.43
N ASN A 205 -19.50 62.60 9.94
CA ASN A 205 -20.23 63.72 9.35
C ASN A 205 -20.47 64.82 10.39
N GLU A 206 -21.19 65.89 10.05
CA GLU A 206 -21.45 67.01 10.96
C GLU A 206 -22.22 66.61 12.23
N ALA A 207 -23.04 65.55 12.17
CA ALA A 207 -23.76 65.02 13.34
C ALA A 207 -22.87 64.21 14.29
N GLY A 208 -21.64 63.88 13.85
CA GLY A 208 -20.62 63.19 14.62
C GLY A 208 -20.05 61.95 13.93
N THR A 209 -19.33 61.16 14.72
CA THR A 209 -18.63 59.96 14.26
C THR A 209 -19.35 58.68 14.70
N VAL A 210 -19.39 57.68 13.82
CA VAL A 210 -19.90 56.32 14.06
C VAL A 210 -18.93 55.30 13.48
N THR A 211 -18.60 54.28 14.25
CA THR A 211 -17.81 53.12 13.79
C THR A 211 -18.75 51.96 13.49
N PHE A 212 -18.63 51.41 12.29
CA PHE A 212 -19.32 50.21 11.86
C PHE A 212 -18.34 49.04 11.97
N GLU A 213 -18.53 48.22 13.00
CA GLU A 213 -17.70 47.04 13.22
C GLU A 213 -17.97 45.98 12.15
N ASN A 214 -16.90 45.39 11.59
CA ASN A 214 -17.00 44.39 10.52
C ASN A 214 -17.88 44.86 9.35
N ALA A 215 -17.71 46.12 8.95
CA ALA A 215 -18.51 46.77 7.91
C ALA A 215 -18.41 46.05 6.55
N VAL A 216 -17.27 45.41 6.27
CA VAL A 216 -17.05 44.64 5.04
C VAL A 216 -16.12 43.46 5.31
N ALA A 217 -16.44 42.31 4.72
CA ALA A 217 -15.54 41.16 4.63
C ALA A 217 -14.99 41.09 3.21
N ILE A 218 -13.68 41.19 3.05
CA ILE A 218 -12.98 41.10 1.77
C ILE A 218 -12.38 39.71 1.63
N GLN A 219 -12.62 39.05 0.50
CA GLN A 219 -11.93 37.83 0.12
C GLN A 219 -10.70 38.22 -0.72
N LEU A 220 -9.51 38.09 -0.15
CA LEU A 220 -8.25 38.28 -0.86
C LEU A 220 -7.83 36.97 -1.54
N GLU A 221 -7.60 37.05 -2.84
CA GLU A 221 -7.03 36.00 -3.68
C GLU A 221 -5.63 36.40 -4.19
N THR A 222 -4.77 35.42 -4.48
CA THR A 222 -3.36 35.63 -4.86
C THR A 222 -2.93 34.65 -5.95
N THR A 223 -1.96 35.05 -6.78
CA THR A 223 -1.15 34.11 -7.56
C THR A 223 -0.28 33.25 -6.63
N PRO A 224 0.25 32.10 -7.09
CA PRO A 224 1.14 31.28 -6.28
C PRO A 224 2.39 32.06 -5.80
N TYR A 225 2.82 31.83 -4.57
CA TYR A 225 4.00 32.43 -3.95
C TYR A 225 4.63 31.45 -2.95
N ASN A 226 5.86 31.74 -2.51
CA ASN A 226 6.56 30.98 -1.47
C ASN A 226 6.64 29.46 -1.74
N LEU A 227 7.10 29.07 -2.93
CA LEU A 227 7.30 27.65 -3.28
C LEU A 227 8.59 27.12 -2.64
N VAL A 228 8.50 26.03 -1.88
CA VAL A 228 9.62 25.46 -1.11
C VAL A 228 9.65 23.94 -1.22
N TYR A 229 10.79 23.38 -1.64
CA TYR A 229 11.07 21.94 -1.55
C TYR A 229 11.86 21.62 -0.27
N GLU A 230 11.49 20.51 0.38
CA GLU A 230 12.20 19.97 1.55
C GLU A 230 12.53 18.48 1.31
N PRO A 231 13.81 18.11 1.15
CA PRO A 231 14.97 19.00 1.01
C PRO A 231 14.95 19.77 -0.33
N ASN A 232 15.65 20.91 -0.38
CA ASN A 232 15.83 21.72 -1.59
C ASN A 232 17.03 21.27 -2.46
N GLN A 233 17.67 20.18 -2.08
CA GLN A 233 18.76 19.55 -2.80
C GLN A 233 18.59 18.02 -2.76
N ILE A 234 18.72 17.38 -3.92
CA ILE A 234 18.64 15.93 -4.10
C ILE A 234 19.97 15.43 -4.63
N ASN A 235 20.50 14.35 -4.03
CA ASN A 235 21.67 13.67 -4.59
C ASN A 235 21.18 12.59 -5.57
N GLY A 236 21.69 12.64 -6.80
CA GLY A 236 21.49 11.63 -7.83
C GLY A 236 22.80 10.96 -8.22
N ILE A 237 22.71 9.82 -8.88
CA ILE A 237 23.86 9.11 -9.46
C ILE A 237 23.60 9.04 -10.96
N GLU A 238 24.63 9.16 -11.79
CA GLU A 238 24.48 8.98 -13.24
C GLU A 238 23.69 7.72 -13.58
N THR A 239 22.77 7.85 -14.55
CA THR A 239 21.87 6.79 -15.04
C THR A 239 20.79 6.30 -14.07
N GLU A 240 20.84 6.70 -12.80
CA GLU A 240 19.89 6.26 -11.78
C GLU A 240 18.77 7.30 -11.56
N PRO A 241 17.53 6.86 -11.33
CA PRO A 241 16.41 7.77 -11.09
C PRO A 241 16.48 8.35 -9.68
N SER A 242 15.95 9.56 -9.52
CA SER A 242 15.76 10.20 -8.21
C SER A 242 14.55 11.11 -8.23
N GLN A 243 14.02 11.47 -7.05
CA GLN A 243 12.82 12.30 -6.95
C GLN A 243 12.92 13.30 -5.81
N SER A 244 12.27 14.46 -6.01
CA SER A 244 12.08 15.44 -4.94
C SER A 244 10.95 15.02 -3.99
N GLY A 245 10.84 15.74 -2.86
CA GLY A 245 9.58 15.83 -2.11
C GLY A 245 8.47 16.54 -2.90
N ILE A 246 7.25 16.56 -2.34
CA ILE A 246 6.19 17.47 -2.80
C ILE A 246 6.49 18.86 -2.21
N PRO A 247 6.56 19.93 -3.01
CA PRO A 247 6.81 21.26 -2.51
C PRO A 247 5.61 21.79 -1.71
N GLY A 248 5.89 22.65 -0.74
CA GLY A 248 4.90 23.59 -0.23
C GLY A 248 4.77 24.77 -1.19
N VAL A 249 3.55 25.24 -1.43
CA VAL A 249 3.29 26.49 -2.18
C VAL A 249 2.10 27.19 -1.56
N GLU A 250 2.20 28.51 -1.42
CA GLU A 250 1.13 29.36 -0.93
C GLU A 250 0.43 30.05 -2.11
N GLY A 251 -0.85 30.37 -1.97
CA GLY A 251 -1.63 30.93 -3.05
C GLY A 251 -3.10 30.57 -2.93
N THR A 252 -3.94 31.19 -3.77
CA THR A 252 -5.35 30.78 -3.86
C THR A 252 -5.44 29.46 -4.61
N SER A 253 -5.92 28.41 -3.92
CA SER A 253 -6.10 27.07 -4.46
C SER A 253 -7.38 26.42 -3.92
N ASN A 254 -8.17 25.78 -4.79
CA ASN A 254 -9.33 24.95 -4.44
C ASN A 254 -9.64 23.95 -5.57
N GLU A 255 -10.67 23.11 -5.43
CA GLU A 255 -11.00 22.08 -6.42
C GLU A 255 -11.32 22.65 -7.83
N GLU A 256 -11.89 23.86 -7.92
CA GLU A 256 -12.21 24.51 -9.19
C GLU A 256 -11.05 25.35 -9.75
N ASN A 257 -10.04 25.62 -8.91
CA ASN A 257 -8.87 26.43 -9.22
C ASN A 257 -7.63 25.85 -8.53
N PRO A 258 -7.14 24.67 -8.94
CA PRO A 258 -5.94 24.09 -8.37
C PRO A 258 -4.71 24.87 -8.82
N ILE A 259 -3.65 24.81 -8.02
CA ILE A 259 -2.32 25.22 -8.48
C ILE A 259 -1.75 24.10 -9.35
N VAL A 260 -1.34 24.43 -10.56
CA VAL A 260 -0.69 23.52 -11.49
C VAL A 260 0.80 23.85 -11.62
N PHE A 261 1.63 22.81 -11.73
CA PHE A 261 3.09 22.95 -11.75
C PHE A 261 3.67 22.57 -13.11
N SER A 262 4.71 23.28 -13.54
CA SER A 262 5.51 22.93 -14.72
C SER A 262 6.97 23.30 -14.52
N LEU A 263 7.87 22.77 -15.36
CA LEU A 263 9.28 23.12 -15.37
C LEU A 263 9.55 24.14 -16.47
N ALA A 264 10.33 25.18 -16.18
CA ALA A 264 10.75 26.12 -17.22
C ALA A 264 11.76 25.47 -18.19
N ASP A 265 12.63 24.60 -17.66
CA ASP A 265 13.52 23.72 -18.43
C ASP A 265 13.54 22.33 -17.78
N ASN A 266 13.38 21.29 -18.59
CA ASN A 266 13.42 19.90 -18.15
C ASN A 266 14.74 19.20 -18.50
N TYR A 267 15.76 19.98 -18.87
CA TYR A 267 17.09 19.52 -19.28
C TYR A 267 17.02 18.46 -20.38
N SER A 268 16.42 18.79 -21.52
CA SER A 268 16.23 17.88 -22.66
C SER A 268 15.42 16.62 -22.32
N GLY A 269 14.44 16.76 -21.42
CA GLY A 269 13.57 15.66 -21.00
C GLY A 269 14.24 14.65 -20.07
N ASN A 270 15.25 15.05 -19.29
CA ASN A 270 15.78 14.22 -18.20
C ASN A 270 14.94 14.36 -16.92
N PHE A 271 14.25 15.49 -16.75
CA PHE A 271 13.33 15.73 -15.65
C PHE A 271 11.86 15.71 -16.10
N SER A 272 10.99 15.33 -15.18
CA SER A 272 9.53 15.47 -15.27
C SER A 272 8.98 16.06 -13.98
N ILE A 273 7.81 16.69 -14.05
CA ILE A 273 7.10 17.21 -12.88
C ILE A 273 5.66 16.72 -12.91
N ASP A 274 5.15 16.29 -11.76
CA ASP A 274 3.73 16.00 -11.59
C ASP A 274 2.97 17.33 -11.52
N GLU A 275 2.16 17.61 -12.54
CA GLU A 275 1.43 18.87 -12.67
C GLU A 275 0.46 19.15 -11.51
N SER A 276 0.01 18.12 -10.78
CA SER A 276 -0.99 18.24 -9.71
C SER A 276 -0.40 18.51 -8.33
N ASN A 277 0.84 18.06 -8.09
CA ASN A 277 1.46 18.14 -6.76
C ASN A 277 2.88 18.69 -6.79
N GLY A 278 3.48 18.97 -7.95
CA GLY A 278 4.79 19.60 -8.07
C GLY A 278 5.97 18.68 -7.76
N ARG A 279 5.78 17.36 -7.58
CA ARG A 279 6.91 16.44 -7.42
C ARG A 279 7.72 16.35 -8.71
N ILE A 280 9.03 16.54 -8.60
CA ILE A 280 9.97 16.42 -9.71
C ILE A 280 10.61 15.03 -9.69
N SER A 281 10.72 14.40 -10.85
CA SER A 281 11.40 13.12 -11.04
C SER A 281 12.50 13.23 -12.09
N LEU A 282 13.71 12.82 -11.72
CA LEU A 282 14.80 12.48 -12.63
C LEU A 282 14.56 11.06 -13.16
N MET A 283 14.62 10.90 -14.48
CA MET A 283 14.30 9.63 -15.14
C MET A 283 15.42 8.60 -15.01
N ASN A 284 15.06 7.31 -15.14
CA ASN A 284 16.01 6.23 -15.32
C ASN A 284 16.79 6.43 -16.62
N ASP A 285 18.06 6.00 -16.66
CA ASP A 285 18.95 6.12 -17.82
C ASP A 285 19.08 7.56 -18.34
N HIS A 286 18.98 8.55 -17.46
CA HIS A 286 19.18 9.94 -17.83
C HIS A 286 20.59 10.17 -18.38
N THR A 287 20.73 11.18 -19.24
CA THR A 287 21.98 11.50 -19.97
C THR A 287 22.77 12.65 -19.35
N LEU A 288 22.32 13.15 -18.19
CA LEU A 288 23.04 14.16 -17.42
C LEU A 288 24.38 13.60 -16.92
N ALA A 289 25.45 14.35 -17.11
CA ALA A 289 26.77 14.06 -16.55
C ALA A 289 26.83 14.47 -15.06
N ALA A 290 27.86 14.05 -14.35
CA ALA A 290 28.12 14.52 -12.99
C ALA A 290 28.19 16.07 -12.93
N GLY A 291 27.44 16.66 -12.00
CA GLY A 291 27.28 18.10 -11.86
C GLY A 291 26.05 18.50 -11.06
N THR A 292 25.89 19.81 -10.85
CA THR A 292 24.73 20.40 -10.16
C THR A 292 23.76 21.01 -11.17
N TYR A 293 22.50 20.61 -11.09
CA TYR A 293 21.43 21.05 -11.98
C TYR A 293 20.34 21.77 -11.18
N ALA A 294 20.20 23.08 -11.39
CA ALA A 294 19.15 23.87 -10.76
C ALA A 294 17.89 23.87 -11.62
N LEU A 295 16.73 23.64 -11.01
CA LEU A 295 15.44 23.59 -11.71
C LEU A 295 14.58 24.79 -11.32
N ASP A 296 14.08 25.48 -12.34
CA ASP A 296 13.11 26.54 -12.21
C ASP A 296 11.71 25.96 -12.34
N VAL A 297 10.85 26.25 -11.37
CA VAL A 297 9.48 25.73 -11.31
C VAL A 297 8.50 26.87 -11.57
N ILE A 298 7.51 26.64 -12.42
CA ILE A 298 6.39 27.54 -12.65
C ILE A 298 5.18 26.98 -11.93
N ALA A 299 4.57 27.77 -11.06
CA ALA A 299 3.28 27.43 -10.46
C ALA A 299 2.20 28.41 -10.93
N ALA A 300 1.04 27.90 -11.35
CA ALA A 300 -0.01 28.68 -11.98
C ALA A 300 -1.38 28.40 -11.35
N ASN A 301 -2.23 29.43 -11.28
CA ASN A 301 -3.66 29.32 -10.97
C ASN A 301 -4.47 30.29 -11.87
N LYS A 302 -5.79 30.41 -11.68
CA LYS A 302 -6.67 31.31 -12.47
C LYS A 302 -6.25 32.79 -12.45
N HIS A 303 -5.42 33.21 -11.49
CA HIS A 303 -4.95 34.59 -11.37
C HIS A 303 -3.65 34.87 -12.10
N GLY A 304 -2.91 33.82 -12.50
CA GLY A 304 -1.65 33.95 -13.20
C GLY A 304 -0.63 32.91 -12.79
N GLU A 305 0.58 33.09 -13.30
CA GLU A 305 1.70 32.17 -13.12
C GLU A 305 2.86 32.89 -12.44
N THR A 306 3.58 32.17 -11.58
CA THR A 306 4.78 32.66 -10.90
C THR A 306 5.94 31.73 -11.20
N LEU A 307 7.06 32.30 -11.64
CA LEU A 307 8.33 31.60 -11.84
C LEU A 307 9.14 31.61 -10.54
N PHE A 308 9.55 30.43 -10.09
CA PHE A 308 10.45 30.24 -8.94
C PHE A 308 11.81 29.77 -9.47
N GLU A 309 12.74 30.71 -9.62
CA GLU A 309 14.10 30.45 -10.06
C GLU A 309 14.87 29.63 -9.01
N GLY A 310 15.58 28.59 -9.46
CA GLY A 310 16.39 27.73 -8.59
C GLY A 310 15.61 27.06 -7.47
N ALA A 311 14.34 26.70 -7.71
CA ALA A 311 13.44 26.14 -6.71
C ALA A 311 14.00 24.86 -6.04
N ILE A 312 14.74 24.04 -6.80
CA ILE A 312 15.41 22.85 -6.30
C ILE A 312 16.70 22.56 -7.09
N THR A 313 17.64 21.87 -6.47
CA THR A 313 18.89 21.41 -7.11
C THR A 313 19.02 19.88 -7.09
N PHE A 314 19.56 19.31 -8.16
CA PHE A 314 19.97 17.91 -8.24
C PHE A 314 21.49 17.85 -8.42
N ASP A 315 22.19 17.25 -7.47
CA ASP A 315 23.62 16.99 -7.51
C ASP A 315 23.85 15.57 -8.01
N ILE A 316 24.21 15.44 -9.29
CA ILE A 316 24.51 14.17 -9.93
C ILE A 316 25.99 13.82 -9.70
N ILE A 317 26.25 12.65 -9.15
CA ILE A 317 27.61 12.09 -9.02
C ILE A 317 27.86 10.98 -10.03
N GLU A 318 29.13 10.80 -10.40
CA GLU A 318 29.58 9.74 -11.33
C GLU A 318 29.27 8.33 -10.78
N LEU A 319 28.78 7.45 -11.65
CA LEU A 319 28.62 6.03 -11.33
C LEU A 319 29.99 5.35 -11.36
N VAL A 320 30.46 4.85 -10.21
CA VAL A 320 31.73 4.11 -10.13
C VAL A 320 31.47 2.61 -10.17
N GLU A 321 31.74 1.99 -11.31
CA GLU A 321 31.72 0.54 -11.43
C GLU A 321 33.02 -0.10 -10.93
N LEU A 322 32.92 -1.24 -10.23
CA LEU A 322 34.06 -1.96 -9.67
C LEU A 322 34.22 -3.32 -10.36
N PRO A 323 35.45 -3.71 -10.76
CA PRO A 323 35.70 -5.05 -11.30
C PRO A 323 35.42 -6.12 -10.25
N ALA A 324 35.22 -7.36 -10.68
CA ALA A 324 35.03 -8.48 -9.76
C ALA A 324 36.26 -8.68 -8.85
N SER A 325 36.04 -8.84 -7.54
CA SER A 325 37.09 -9.07 -6.54
C SER A 325 36.66 -10.08 -5.47
N ASN A 326 37.63 -10.62 -4.72
CA ASN A 326 37.39 -11.47 -3.54
C ASN A 326 36.47 -12.68 -3.80
N LEU A 327 36.64 -13.38 -4.94
CA LEU A 327 35.92 -14.62 -5.22
C LEU A 327 36.38 -15.74 -4.28
N LEU A 328 35.45 -16.36 -3.55
CA LEU A 328 35.74 -17.39 -2.54
C LEU A 328 34.71 -18.53 -2.58
N TYR A 329 35.19 -19.77 -2.60
CA TYR A 329 34.39 -20.97 -2.35
C TYR A 329 34.53 -21.41 -0.89
N ASN A 330 33.46 -21.95 -0.29
CA ASN A 330 33.51 -22.54 1.05
C ASN A 330 32.63 -23.82 1.11
N PRO A 331 33.22 -25.02 1.18
CA PRO A 331 34.67 -25.30 1.19
C PRO A 331 35.36 -24.91 -0.13
N ASP A 332 36.66 -24.67 -0.11
CA ASP A 332 37.52 -24.39 -1.29
C ASP A 332 38.28 -25.64 -1.79
N ALA A 333 38.13 -26.77 -1.09
CA ALA A 333 38.77 -28.04 -1.44
C ALA A 333 37.75 -29.19 -1.44
N TYR A 334 37.86 -30.05 -2.46
CA TYR A 334 36.98 -31.19 -2.69
C TYR A 334 37.82 -32.44 -2.97
N THR A 335 37.36 -33.60 -2.50
CA THR A 335 37.98 -34.91 -2.77
C THR A 335 36.94 -35.86 -3.35
N VAL A 336 37.26 -36.52 -4.47
CA VAL A 336 36.43 -37.51 -5.15
C VAL A 336 37.26 -38.71 -5.60
N PHE A 337 36.63 -39.82 -5.96
CA PHE A 337 37.29 -40.95 -6.60
C PHE A 337 37.16 -40.88 -8.13
N GLU A 338 38.04 -41.57 -8.85
CA GLU A 338 37.97 -41.67 -10.32
C GLU A 338 36.59 -42.18 -10.77
N GLY A 339 35.94 -41.42 -11.65
CA GLY A 339 34.63 -41.75 -12.22
C GLY A 339 33.43 -41.26 -11.39
N TYR A 340 33.64 -40.50 -10.32
CA TYR A 340 32.57 -39.99 -9.46
C TYR A 340 32.50 -38.46 -9.46
N GLY A 341 31.28 -37.95 -9.47
CA GLY A 341 30.99 -36.55 -9.52
C GLY A 341 30.99 -35.85 -8.15
N PHE A 342 30.91 -34.53 -8.21
CA PHE A 342 30.60 -33.66 -7.07
C PHE A 342 29.99 -32.34 -7.56
N THR A 343 29.43 -31.58 -6.64
CA THR A 343 29.03 -30.18 -6.86
C THR A 343 29.63 -29.29 -5.77
N SER A 344 30.10 -28.11 -6.16
CA SER A 344 30.59 -27.11 -5.22
C SER A 344 29.43 -26.37 -4.53
N ALA A 345 29.75 -25.61 -3.49
CA ALA A 345 28.87 -24.55 -3.02
C ALA A 345 28.90 -23.37 -4.02
N GLN A 346 27.91 -22.49 -3.92
CA GLN A 346 27.93 -21.19 -4.62
C GLN A 346 29.02 -20.30 -4.01
N PRO A 347 29.91 -19.69 -4.82
CA PRO A 347 30.93 -18.78 -4.33
C PRO A 347 30.35 -17.43 -3.91
N THR A 348 31.11 -16.70 -3.09
CA THR A 348 30.89 -15.26 -2.86
C THR A 348 31.85 -14.44 -3.72
N VAL A 349 31.41 -13.31 -4.26
CA VAL A 349 32.25 -12.38 -5.06
C VAL A 349 31.78 -10.94 -4.82
N GLU A 350 32.71 -9.99 -4.84
CA GLU A 350 32.45 -8.55 -4.76
C GLU A 350 32.58 -7.91 -6.16
N GLY A 351 31.95 -6.76 -6.38
CA GLY A 351 32.03 -6.00 -7.64
C GLY A 351 30.66 -5.56 -8.14
N THR A 352 30.63 -4.82 -9.25
CA THR A 352 29.38 -4.43 -9.90
C THR A 352 28.67 -5.65 -10.48
N THR A 353 27.36 -5.76 -10.22
CA THR A 353 26.49 -6.82 -10.72
C THR A 353 25.79 -6.41 -12.04
N PRO A 354 25.40 -7.35 -12.91
CA PRO A 354 25.52 -8.81 -12.78
C PRO A 354 26.94 -9.31 -13.03
N ILE A 355 27.33 -10.37 -12.30
CA ILE A 355 28.60 -11.08 -12.50
C ILE A 355 28.28 -12.45 -13.08
N THR A 356 28.98 -12.82 -14.16
CA THR A 356 28.88 -14.13 -14.79
C THR A 356 30.16 -14.93 -14.61
N TYR A 357 30.05 -16.26 -14.60
CA TYR A 357 31.17 -17.16 -14.29
C TYR A 357 31.50 -18.10 -15.45
N SER A 358 32.79 -18.40 -15.60
CA SER A 358 33.29 -19.45 -16.49
C SER A 358 34.56 -20.08 -15.91
N LEU A 359 34.93 -21.26 -16.41
CA LEU A 359 36.20 -21.92 -16.05
C LEU A 359 37.29 -21.49 -17.01
N ALA A 360 38.50 -21.23 -16.50
CA ALA A 360 39.65 -20.98 -17.38
C ALA A 360 40.13 -22.28 -18.06
N ASP A 361 39.99 -23.41 -17.38
CA ASP A 361 40.20 -24.77 -17.89
C ASP A 361 39.13 -25.68 -17.28
N ASP A 362 38.44 -26.45 -18.12
CA ASP A 362 37.43 -27.42 -17.69
C ASP A 362 38.04 -28.81 -17.40
N PHE A 363 39.34 -28.98 -17.69
CA PHE A 363 40.04 -30.26 -17.65
C PHE A 363 39.31 -31.36 -18.45
N GLY A 364 38.50 -30.97 -19.43
CA GLY A 364 37.66 -31.84 -20.25
C GLY A 364 36.46 -32.50 -19.55
N ALA A 365 36.14 -32.12 -18.31
CA ALA A 365 35.06 -32.77 -17.54
C ALA A 365 34.26 -31.85 -16.59
N LEU A 366 34.85 -30.76 -16.10
CA LEU A 366 34.17 -29.83 -15.21
C LEU A 366 33.23 -28.91 -15.97
N THR A 367 32.14 -28.51 -15.32
CA THR A 367 31.26 -27.44 -15.80
C THR A 367 31.05 -26.41 -14.69
N ILE A 368 30.65 -25.20 -15.05
CA ILE A 368 30.25 -24.15 -14.11
C ILE A 368 28.95 -23.52 -14.57
N ASP A 369 28.04 -23.30 -13.63
CA ASP A 369 26.82 -22.54 -13.89
C ASP A 369 27.18 -21.04 -14.01
N SER A 370 26.85 -20.43 -15.15
CA SER A 370 27.29 -19.07 -15.48
C SER A 370 26.66 -17.97 -14.63
N GLU A 371 25.56 -18.23 -13.94
CA GLU A 371 24.83 -17.25 -13.13
C GLU A 371 25.16 -17.42 -11.64
N THR A 372 25.27 -18.66 -11.18
CA THR A 372 25.46 -18.99 -9.77
C THR A 372 26.93 -19.22 -9.41
N GLY A 373 27.78 -19.59 -10.37
CA GLY A 373 29.18 -19.93 -10.13
C GLY A 373 29.38 -21.32 -9.52
N ILE A 374 28.36 -22.18 -9.48
CA ILE A 374 28.49 -23.55 -8.97
C ILE A 374 29.26 -24.42 -9.96
N ILE A 375 30.35 -25.05 -9.48
CA ILE A 375 31.17 -25.98 -10.25
C ILE A 375 30.61 -27.40 -10.10
N THR A 376 30.57 -28.15 -11.19
CA THR A 376 30.06 -29.52 -11.22
C THR A 376 31.02 -30.45 -11.95
N LEU A 377 31.29 -31.61 -11.35
CA LEU A 377 31.86 -32.79 -12.00
C LEU A 377 30.77 -33.87 -12.04
N ALA A 378 30.50 -34.45 -13.20
CA ALA A 378 29.50 -35.50 -13.33
C ALA A 378 30.09 -36.90 -13.09
N ASP A 379 29.26 -37.84 -12.64
CA ASP A 379 29.60 -39.26 -12.60
C ASP A 379 30.00 -39.79 -14.00
N GLY A 380 30.90 -40.76 -14.04
CA GLY A 380 31.44 -41.34 -15.27
C GLY A 380 32.47 -40.46 -15.99
N HIS A 381 33.01 -39.42 -15.34
CA HIS A 381 34.06 -38.57 -15.90
C HIS A 381 35.36 -39.35 -16.19
N SER A 382 36.26 -38.75 -17.00
CA SER A 382 37.53 -39.36 -17.41
C SER A 382 38.77 -38.82 -16.68
N LEU A 383 38.62 -37.86 -15.75
CA LEU A 383 39.72 -37.40 -14.90
C LEU A 383 40.37 -38.56 -14.13
N THR A 384 41.69 -38.65 -14.22
CA THR A 384 42.50 -39.63 -13.47
C THR A 384 42.90 -39.08 -12.10
N ALA A 385 43.37 -39.96 -11.23
CA ALA A 385 43.88 -39.60 -9.92
C ALA A 385 44.95 -38.49 -10.01
N GLY A 386 44.77 -37.43 -9.22
CA GLY A 386 45.60 -36.22 -9.26
C GLY A 386 44.93 -35.04 -8.55
N THR A 387 45.67 -33.94 -8.43
CA THR A 387 45.17 -32.68 -7.88
C THR A 387 45.00 -31.66 -9.00
N TYR A 388 43.80 -31.11 -9.11
CA TYR A 388 43.38 -30.13 -10.10
C TYR A 388 43.12 -28.80 -9.39
N SER A 389 43.84 -27.76 -9.80
CA SER A 389 43.62 -26.39 -9.32
C SER A 389 42.66 -25.71 -10.29
N ILE A 390 41.50 -25.29 -9.78
CA ILE A 390 40.40 -24.77 -10.60
C ILE A 390 40.47 -23.24 -10.60
N ASP A 391 40.64 -22.67 -11.79
CA ASP A 391 40.66 -21.24 -12.04
C ASP A 391 39.28 -20.79 -12.53
N VAL A 392 38.68 -19.80 -11.86
CA VAL A 392 37.36 -19.27 -12.19
C VAL A 392 37.49 -17.86 -12.72
N VAL A 393 36.84 -17.58 -13.85
CA VAL A 393 36.75 -16.25 -14.46
C VAL A 393 35.41 -15.64 -14.10
N ALA A 394 35.44 -14.51 -13.38
CA ALA A 394 34.25 -13.72 -13.09
C ALA A 394 34.24 -12.46 -13.97
N THR A 395 33.12 -12.20 -14.66
CA THR A 395 32.99 -11.11 -15.63
C THR A 395 31.82 -10.20 -15.27
N ASN A 396 32.06 -8.89 -15.23
CA ASN A 396 31.02 -7.86 -15.15
C ASN A 396 31.21 -6.80 -16.24
N THR A 397 30.50 -5.68 -16.13
CA THR A 397 30.54 -4.56 -17.09
C THR A 397 31.92 -3.90 -17.17
N VAL A 398 32.76 -4.02 -16.14
CA VAL A 398 34.09 -3.42 -16.07
C VAL A 398 35.14 -4.27 -16.78
N ASP A 399 35.33 -5.51 -16.30
CA ASP A 399 36.39 -6.41 -16.76
C ASP A 399 36.03 -7.88 -16.52
N ALA A 400 36.80 -8.78 -17.16
CA ALA A 400 36.83 -10.21 -16.85
C ALA A 400 38.08 -10.54 -16.03
N ILE A 401 37.91 -10.99 -14.79
CA ILE A 401 38.99 -11.27 -13.85
C ILE A 401 39.11 -12.79 -13.63
N THR A 402 40.31 -13.32 -13.80
CA THR A 402 40.64 -14.73 -13.50
C THR A 402 41.13 -14.87 -12.06
N PHE A 403 40.42 -15.65 -11.26
CA PHE A 403 40.80 -16.04 -9.90
C PHE A 403 41.50 -17.39 -9.95
N THR A 404 42.83 -17.38 -9.89
CA THR A 404 43.64 -18.60 -9.94
C THR A 404 43.52 -19.40 -8.65
N GLY A 405 43.31 -20.71 -8.75
CA GLY A 405 43.15 -21.60 -7.60
C GLY A 405 41.94 -21.25 -6.73
N ALA A 406 40.85 -20.79 -7.35
CA ALA A 406 39.60 -20.46 -6.65
C ALA A 406 39.02 -21.67 -5.90
N ALA A 407 39.22 -22.88 -6.43
CA ALA A 407 38.95 -24.14 -5.75
C ALA A 407 40.00 -25.19 -6.09
N THR A 408 40.10 -26.24 -5.28
CA THR A 408 40.98 -27.40 -5.52
C THR A 408 40.17 -28.69 -5.51
N LEU A 409 40.43 -29.57 -6.48
CA LEU A 409 39.85 -30.91 -6.56
C LEU A 409 40.95 -31.96 -6.48
N GLU A 410 40.85 -32.86 -5.52
CA GLU A 410 41.68 -34.08 -5.43
C GLU A 410 40.87 -35.28 -5.94
N VAL A 411 41.31 -35.87 -7.06
CA VAL A 411 40.77 -37.15 -7.56
C VAL A 411 41.67 -38.28 -7.05
N LYS A 412 41.10 -39.29 -6.40
CA LYS A 412 41.79 -40.48 -5.89
C LYS A 412 41.48 -41.71 -6.74
N ALA A 413 42.44 -42.63 -6.85
CA ALA A 413 42.22 -43.89 -7.56
C ALA A 413 41.17 -44.75 -6.86
N ALA A 414 40.27 -45.37 -7.62
CA ALA A 414 39.26 -46.28 -7.08
C ALA A 414 39.89 -47.64 -6.72
N VAL A 415 39.77 -48.09 -5.46
CA VAL A 415 40.28 -49.39 -5.00
C VAL A 415 39.10 -50.28 -4.60
N ILE A 416 38.83 -51.35 -5.36
CA ILE A 416 37.81 -52.35 -5.00
C ILE A 416 38.41 -53.37 -4.03
N GLU A 417 37.76 -53.55 -2.88
CA GLU A 417 38.10 -54.51 -1.84
C GLU A 417 37.07 -55.64 -1.76
N GLN A 418 37.53 -56.87 -1.51
CA GLN A 418 36.65 -57.98 -1.17
C GLN A 418 36.40 -57.96 0.35
N VAL A 419 35.22 -57.52 0.76
CA VAL A 419 34.83 -57.32 2.16
C VAL A 419 34.29 -58.61 2.80
N PHE A 420 33.80 -59.56 2.01
CA PHE A 420 33.35 -60.88 2.49
C PHE A 420 33.57 -61.97 1.45
N ILE A 421 33.88 -63.19 1.91
CA ILE A 421 33.93 -64.41 1.09
C ILE A 421 33.43 -65.62 1.90
N ASP A 422 32.73 -66.54 1.24
CA ASP A 422 32.14 -67.75 1.84
C ASP A 422 33.14 -68.68 2.56
N GLY A 423 34.37 -68.77 2.08
CA GLY A 423 35.43 -69.59 2.68
C GLY A 423 35.35 -71.10 2.39
N TRP A 424 34.69 -71.53 1.32
CA TRP A 424 34.49 -72.96 1.00
C TRP A 424 35.67 -73.66 0.31
N GLU A 425 36.54 -72.92 -0.37
CA GLU A 425 37.65 -73.43 -1.19
C GLU A 425 38.66 -74.35 -0.44
N GLY A 426 38.67 -74.33 0.90
CA GLY A 426 39.57 -75.13 1.75
C GLY A 426 38.92 -76.23 2.60
N LEU A 427 37.61 -76.46 2.48
CA LEU A 427 36.88 -77.32 3.40
C LEU A 427 36.91 -78.81 3.00
N SER A 428 37.20 -79.69 3.97
CA SER A 428 37.13 -81.15 3.81
C SER A 428 35.88 -81.73 4.51
N PRO A 429 35.20 -82.75 3.97
CA PRO A 429 33.99 -83.29 4.58
C PRO A 429 34.33 -84.03 5.87
N ALA A 430 33.60 -83.75 6.95
CA ALA A 430 33.67 -84.50 8.20
C ALA A 430 32.28 -85.06 8.51
N ALA A 431 32.19 -86.33 8.91
CA ALA A 431 30.92 -86.95 9.22
C ALA A 431 30.30 -86.29 10.45
N GLY A 432 29.09 -85.72 10.29
CA GLY A 432 28.33 -85.08 11.37
C GLY A 432 28.58 -83.58 11.57
N GLU A 433 29.50 -82.94 10.84
CA GLU A 433 29.77 -81.50 10.93
C GLU A 433 29.25 -80.73 9.70
N THR A 434 28.50 -79.65 9.92
CA THR A 434 28.08 -78.70 8.87
C THR A 434 29.16 -77.62 8.68
N ARG A 435 30.14 -77.88 7.82
CA ARG A 435 31.25 -76.94 7.56
C ARG A 435 30.87 -75.92 6.48
N LEU A 436 30.13 -74.86 6.82
CA LEU A 436 29.67 -73.82 5.88
C LEU A 436 30.63 -72.62 5.73
N GLY A 437 31.91 -72.80 6.08
CA GLY A 437 32.92 -71.75 5.98
C GLY A 437 32.63 -70.57 6.91
N ASN A 438 32.63 -69.37 6.34
CA ASN A 438 32.29 -68.11 7.02
C ASN A 438 30.77 -67.88 7.12
N MET A 439 29.95 -68.81 6.63
CA MET A 439 28.49 -68.72 6.70
C MET A 439 27.91 -69.64 7.78
N LYS A 440 26.74 -69.26 8.30
CA LYS A 440 25.99 -70.03 9.30
C LYS A 440 24.64 -70.45 8.76
N GLN A 441 24.09 -71.53 9.30
CA GLN A 441 22.74 -71.98 8.98
C GLN A 441 21.81 -71.88 10.18
N VAL A 442 20.58 -71.41 9.94
CA VAL A 442 19.51 -71.31 10.93
C VAL A 442 18.24 -71.92 10.34
N SER A 443 17.52 -72.72 11.14
CA SER A 443 16.26 -73.35 10.77
C SER A 443 15.20 -73.03 11.81
N LEU A 444 14.04 -72.53 11.40
CA LEU A 444 12.93 -72.19 12.31
C LEU A 444 11.96 -73.36 12.55
N GLU A 445 12.00 -74.39 11.69
CA GLU A 445 11.10 -75.56 11.76
C GLU A 445 11.69 -76.74 12.57
N GLY A 446 12.71 -76.49 13.41
CA GLY A 446 13.25 -77.40 14.43
C GLY A 446 14.71 -77.87 14.24
N THR A 447 15.30 -78.43 15.31
CA THR A 447 16.72 -78.85 15.34
C THR A 447 16.98 -80.14 14.54
N PRO A 448 17.85 -80.14 13.52
CA PRO A 448 18.00 -81.26 12.61
C PRO A 448 18.90 -82.40 13.14
N VAL A 449 18.46 -83.65 12.96
CA VAL A 449 19.32 -84.86 12.94
C VAL A 449 19.60 -85.19 11.48
N GLN A 450 20.82 -85.62 11.14
CA GLN A 450 21.16 -85.96 9.76
C GLN A 450 20.12 -86.94 9.19
N ALA A 451 19.53 -86.55 8.07
CA ALA A 451 18.40 -87.20 7.44
C ALA A 451 17.00 -86.87 7.96
N ASP A 452 16.74 -85.76 8.64
CA ASP A 452 15.39 -85.15 8.73
C ASP A 452 15.49 -83.61 8.70
N ASN A 453 14.74 -83.00 7.78
CA ASN A 453 14.65 -81.57 7.41
C ASN A 453 15.73 -80.96 6.50
N ASN A 454 15.23 -80.08 5.63
CA ASN A 454 15.88 -79.33 4.55
C ASN A 454 16.88 -78.31 5.11
N ARG A 455 18.10 -78.72 5.48
CA ARG A 455 19.12 -77.81 6.02
C ARG A 455 20.25 -77.52 5.04
N TRP A 456 20.90 -76.36 5.20
CA TRP A 456 22.11 -76.02 4.44
C TRP A 456 23.31 -76.83 4.93
N GLU A 457 23.97 -77.55 4.02
CA GLU A 457 25.16 -78.34 4.31
C GLU A 457 26.23 -78.18 3.25
N PHE A 458 27.49 -78.24 3.66
CA PHE A 458 28.59 -78.28 2.71
C PHE A 458 28.76 -79.67 2.09
N GLY A 459 28.77 -79.73 0.75
CA GLY A 459 28.88 -81.01 0.06
C GLY A 459 28.98 -80.90 -1.45
N TRP A 460 28.96 -82.07 -2.10
CA TRP A 460 28.77 -82.18 -3.54
C TRP A 460 27.28 -82.01 -3.81
N GLY A 461 26.90 -80.95 -4.54
CA GLY A 461 25.54 -80.80 -5.04
C GLY A 461 25.15 -81.93 -6.00
N ASN A 462 24.30 -81.64 -6.98
CA ASN A 462 23.98 -82.62 -8.01
C ASN A 462 25.21 -82.84 -8.92
N TRP A 463 25.77 -84.05 -8.90
CA TRP A 463 26.96 -84.47 -9.67
C TRP A 463 26.84 -84.28 -11.20
N THR A 464 25.64 -84.00 -11.71
CA THR A 464 25.41 -83.72 -13.13
C THR A 464 25.45 -82.24 -13.50
N VAL A 465 25.61 -81.34 -12.52
CA VAL A 465 25.65 -79.88 -12.71
C VAL A 465 27.06 -79.38 -12.40
N GLN A 466 27.63 -78.61 -13.33
CA GLN A 466 28.95 -77.97 -13.17
C GLN A 466 28.81 -76.56 -12.59
N ASP A 467 29.86 -76.09 -11.92
CA ASP A 467 29.98 -74.71 -11.45
C ASP A 467 30.11 -73.70 -12.61
N VAL A 468 30.29 -72.42 -12.30
CA VAL A 468 30.42 -71.34 -13.31
C VAL A 468 31.68 -71.46 -14.16
N ASP A 469 32.68 -72.21 -13.71
CA ASP A 469 33.95 -72.45 -14.39
C ASP A 469 33.95 -73.81 -15.12
N GLY A 470 32.82 -74.53 -15.14
CA GLY A 470 32.67 -75.84 -15.78
C GLY A 470 33.27 -77.00 -14.98
N LEU A 471 33.59 -76.78 -13.70
CA LEU A 471 34.22 -77.75 -12.80
C LEU A 471 33.19 -78.34 -11.82
N SER A 472 33.53 -79.50 -11.26
CA SER A 472 32.78 -80.03 -10.11
C SER A 472 33.27 -79.35 -8.84
N ALA A 473 32.46 -78.46 -8.28
CA ALA A 473 32.74 -77.77 -7.02
C ALA A 473 31.82 -78.22 -5.89
N ARG A 474 32.30 -78.01 -4.67
CA ARG A 474 31.49 -78.14 -3.44
C ARG A 474 31.07 -76.76 -2.98
N GLY A 475 29.95 -76.71 -2.28
CA GLY A 475 29.45 -75.48 -1.70
C GLY A 475 28.30 -75.77 -0.74
N ALA A 476 27.56 -74.73 -0.37
CA ALA A 476 26.38 -74.88 0.46
C ALA A 476 25.22 -75.47 -0.35
N ASN A 477 24.70 -76.61 0.08
CA ASN A 477 23.63 -77.33 -0.57
C ASN A 477 22.42 -77.46 0.35
N MET A 478 21.26 -77.39 -0.26
CA MET A 478 19.95 -77.55 0.36
C MET A 478 19.19 -78.61 -0.43
N VAL A 479 18.92 -79.77 0.18
CA VAL A 479 18.20 -80.87 -0.45
C VAL A 479 16.87 -81.09 0.28
N PRO A 480 15.72 -81.04 -0.42
CA PRO A 480 14.43 -81.07 0.24
C PRO A 480 13.91 -82.50 0.49
N LYS A 481 13.11 -82.64 1.54
CA LYS A 481 12.42 -83.86 1.99
C LYS A 481 10.90 -83.80 1.81
N ARG A 482 10.41 -82.83 1.03
CA ARG A 482 8.97 -82.59 0.79
C ARG A 482 8.22 -82.36 2.12
N SER A 483 8.66 -81.35 2.87
CA SER A 483 8.10 -80.92 4.15
C SER A 483 8.23 -79.40 4.31
N ASN A 484 7.54 -78.84 5.32
CA ASN A 484 7.75 -77.45 5.75
C ASN A 484 9.22 -77.18 6.04
N ASN A 485 9.65 -75.97 5.69
CA ASN A 485 11.00 -75.46 5.89
C ASN A 485 10.97 -73.93 5.86
N ASP A 486 11.85 -73.36 6.68
CA ASP A 486 12.21 -71.95 6.68
C ASP A 486 13.67 -71.89 7.13
N ASP A 487 14.57 -71.98 6.15
CA ASP A 487 15.98 -72.26 6.36
C ASP A 487 16.86 -71.18 5.73
N TRP A 488 17.81 -70.71 6.53
CA TRP A 488 18.60 -69.52 6.27
C TRP A 488 20.07 -69.89 6.17
N LEU A 489 20.76 -69.37 5.16
CA LEU A 489 22.22 -69.38 5.04
C LEU A 489 22.70 -67.94 5.19
N ILE A 490 23.45 -67.65 6.25
CA ILE A 490 23.72 -66.30 6.75
C ILE A 490 25.22 -65.99 6.67
N ALA A 491 25.55 -64.86 6.03
CA ALA A 491 26.83 -64.17 6.12
C ALA A 491 26.69 -63.01 7.12
N GLU A 492 27.26 -63.17 8.31
CA GLU A 492 27.24 -62.15 9.35
C GLU A 492 28.43 -61.19 9.22
N TYR A 493 28.27 -59.96 9.70
CA TYR A 493 29.35 -58.97 9.83
C TYR A 493 30.08 -58.63 8.52
N VAL A 494 29.31 -58.36 7.46
CA VAL A 494 29.84 -57.75 6.24
C VAL A 494 30.01 -56.25 6.51
N ASP A 495 31.24 -55.79 6.72
CA ASP A 495 31.56 -54.41 7.09
C ASP A 495 31.75 -53.54 5.85
N LEU A 496 30.80 -52.61 5.61
CA LEU A 496 30.84 -51.63 4.53
C LEU A 496 31.08 -50.22 5.06
N THR A 497 31.49 -50.05 6.32
CA THR A 497 31.54 -48.74 7.01
C THR A 497 32.40 -47.69 6.29
N ASN A 498 33.47 -48.12 5.60
CA ASN A 498 34.33 -47.23 4.80
C ASN A 498 34.30 -47.62 3.32
N HIS A 499 33.16 -48.13 2.86
CA HIS A 499 33.00 -48.60 1.50
C HIS A 499 31.76 -48.04 0.84
N ALA A 500 31.82 -47.94 -0.49
CA ALA A 500 30.69 -47.60 -1.35
C ALA A 500 30.55 -48.63 -2.48
N MET A 501 29.43 -48.62 -3.19
CA MET A 501 29.14 -49.53 -4.30
C MET A 501 29.34 -51.00 -3.96
N ALA A 502 28.80 -51.42 -2.82
CA ALA A 502 28.83 -52.83 -2.45
C ALA A 502 28.05 -53.68 -3.45
N GLU A 503 28.65 -54.79 -3.88
CA GLU A 503 28.03 -55.78 -4.76
C GLU A 503 28.24 -57.19 -4.21
N LEU A 504 27.17 -57.99 -4.21
CA LEU A 504 27.24 -59.43 -3.96
C LEU A 504 27.44 -60.19 -5.28
N TYR A 505 28.54 -60.91 -5.36
CA TYR A 505 28.75 -61.97 -6.34
C TYR A 505 28.20 -63.30 -5.80
N LEU A 506 27.10 -63.77 -6.37
CA LEU A 506 26.44 -65.02 -6.03
C LEU A 506 26.52 -65.99 -7.21
N ALA A 507 27.10 -67.18 -7.01
CA ALA A 507 27.11 -68.24 -8.01
C ALA A 507 26.44 -69.51 -7.47
N GLY A 508 25.43 -70.02 -8.16
CA GLY A 508 24.72 -71.23 -7.75
C GLY A 508 23.68 -71.70 -8.76
N TYR A 509 22.94 -72.73 -8.39
CA TYR A 509 21.77 -73.19 -9.12
C TYR A 509 20.71 -73.74 -8.18
N SER A 510 19.45 -73.76 -8.64
CA SER A 510 18.42 -74.62 -8.08
C SER A 510 17.81 -75.50 -9.17
N ARG A 511 17.45 -76.75 -8.83
CA ARG A 511 16.82 -77.70 -9.75
C ARG A 511 15.62 -78.38 -9.12
N TYR A 512 14.67 -78.79 -9.96
CA TYR A 512 13.39 -79.40 -9.57
C TYR A 512 12.46 -78.42 -8.82
N GLY A 513 11.23 -78.85 -8.53
CA GLY A 513 10.19 -78.00 -7.93
C GLY A 513 9.79 -76.81 -8.81
N THR A 514 9.05 -75.88 -8.21
CA THR A 514 8.59 -74.62 -8.81
C THR A 514 8.91 -73.46 -7.86
N ASN A 515 8.97 -72.23 -8.37
CA ASN A 515 9.12 -71.05 -7.51
C ASN A 515 7.90 -70.86 -6.60
N ASP A 516 6.71 -71.28 -7.05
CA ASP A 516 5.46 -71.17 -6.29
C ASP A 516 5.43 -72.09 -5.06
N ASN A 517 6.20 -73.19 -5.09
CA ASN A 517 6.25 -74.17 -4.00
C ASN A 517 7.55 -74.12 -3.19
N ASN A 518 8.59 -73.47 -3.71
CA ASN A 518 9.87 -73.27 -3.03
C ASN A 518 10.48 -71.92 -3.41
N SER A 519 10.48 -70.98 -2.46
CA SER A 519 11.14 -69.68 -2.64
C SER A 519 12.61 -69.77 -2.28
N LEU A 520 13.44 -69.00 -2.97
CA LEU A 520 14.80 -68.67 -2.56
C LEU A 520 14.92 -67.15 -2.66
N THR A 521 14.99 -66.48 -1.53
CA THR A 521 15.10 -65.01 -1.46
C THR A 521 16.45 -64.62 -0.88
N LEU A 522 16.95 -63.48 -1.32
CA LEU A 522 18.10 -62.82 -0.74
C LEU A 522 17.58 -61.69 0.15
N VAL A 523 18.01 -61.67 1.40
CA VAL A 523 17.57 -60.69 2.38
C VAL A 523 18.77 -60.11 3.11
N VAL A 524 18.70 -58.83 3.46
CA VAL A 524 19.75 -58.08 4.15
C VAL A 524 19.18 -57.43 5.41
N SER A 525 19.94 -57.50 6.50
CA SER A 525 19.60 -56.90 7.79
C SER A 525 20.77 -56.07 8.30
N THR A 526 20.46 -54.93 8.91
CA THR A 526 21.42 -54.01 9.52
C THR A 526 21.34 -54.05 11.05
N ASP A 527 20.38 -54.80 11.60
CA ASP A 527 20.06 -54.92 13.03
C ASP A 527 20.14 -56.37 13.56
N TYR A 528 20.69 -57.30 12.77
CA TYR A 528 20.80 -58.70 13.15
C TYR A 528 21.73 -58.92 14.35
N MET A 529 21.18 -59.49 15.44
CA MET A 529 21.91 -59.80 16.67
C MET A 529 21.91 -61.31 17.00
N GLY A 530 21.95 -62.17 15.97
CA GLY A 530 22.05 -63.63 16.13
C GLY A 530 20.71 -64.40 16.13
N ASP A 531 19.57 -63.72 16.01
CA ASP A 531 18.23 -64.33 15.92
C ASP A 531 17.46 -63.77 14.72
N VAL A 532 17.16 -64.63 13.74
CA VAL A 532 16.50 -64.26 12.48
C VAL A 532 15.06 -63.78 12.67
N THR A 533 14.40 -64.13 13.79
CA THR A 533 13.00 -63.78 14.06
C THR A 533 12.82 -62.38 14.65
N THR A 534 13.90 -61.81 15.19
CA THR A 534 13.89 -60.50 15.86
C THR A 534 14.50 -59.39 15.02
N ALA A 535 15.30 -59.75 14.00
CA ALA A 535 15.92 -58.82 13.08
C ALA A 535 14.95 -58.35 11.98
N THR A 536 15.20 -57.15 11.47
CA THR A 536 14.49 -56.59 10.32
C THR A 536 15.20 -56.99 9.03
N TRP A 537 14.46 -57.53 8.07
CA TRP A 537 15.01 -58.04 6.81
C TRP A 537 14.43 -57.31 5.60
N THR A 538 15.31 -56.74 4.80
CA THR A 538 15.00 -56.14 3.50
C THR A 538 15.29 -57.15 2.40
N GLU A 539 14.29 -57.48 1.58
CA GLU A 539 14.50 -58.35 0.42
C GLU A 539 15.24 -57.59 -0.68
N VAL A 540 16.33 -58.18 -1.17
CA VAL A 540 17.12 -57.65 -2.28
C VAL A 540 16.87 -58.54 -3.49
N PRO A 541 16.22 -58.02 -4.55
CA PRO A 541 15.87 -58.84 -5.70
C PRO A 541 17.13 -59.29 -6.45
N PHE A 542 17.14 -60.55 -6.88
CA PHE A 542 18.16 -61.08 -7.78
C PHE A 542 17.52 -61.96 -8.84
N GLU A 543 18.15 -62.04 -10.02
CA GLU A 543 17.67 -62.92 -11.08
C GLU A 543 17.77 -64.39 -10.64
N SER A 544 16.66 -65.11 -10.72
CA SER A 544 16.57 -66.50 -10.25
C SER A 544 17.64 -67.41 -10.85
N ILE A 545 18.13 -68.31 -10.01
CA ILE A 545 19.06 -69.39 -10.37
C ILE A 545 18.34 -70.74 -10.54
N HIS A 546 17.00 -70.74 -10.59
CA HIS A 546 16.17 -71.95 -10.71
C HIS A 546 16.07 -72.48 -12.15
N ASN A 547 16.06 -73.81 -12.26
CA ASN A 547 15.83 -74.59 -13.48
C ASN A 547 16.94 -74.46 -14.55
N TYR A 548 18.17 -74.21 -14.12
CA TYR A 548 19.34 -74.23 -14.99
C TYR A 548 20.04 -75.60 -14.95
N THR A 549 20.71 -75.94 -16.05
CA THR A 549 21.52 -77.17 -16.18
C THR A 549 22.99 -76.95 -15.84
N SER A 550 23.37 -75.71 -15.52
CA SER A 550 24.69 -75.26 -15.04
C SER A 550 24.49 -74.18 -13.97
N ALA A 551 25.55 -73.90 -13.21
CA ALA A 551 25.61 -72.73 -12.34
C ALA A 551 25.28 -71.43 -13.06
N GLN A 552 24.69 -70.50 -12.31
CA GLN A 552 24.40 -69.14 -12.72
C GLN A 552 25.15 -68.18 -11.81
N ALA A 553 25.92 -67.27 -12.40
CA ALA A 553 26.52 -66.14 -11.69
C ALA A 553 25.54 -64.95 -11.71
N ARG A 554 25.43 -64.27 -10.57
CA ARG A 554 24.64 -63.07 -10.37
C ARG A 554 25.49 -62.04 -9.65
N ILE A 555 25.43 -60.81 -10.14
CA ILE A 555 25.90 -59.63 -9.43
C ILE A 555 24.64 -58.96 -8.89
N VAL A 556 24.61 -58.72 -7.60
CA VAL A 556 23.48 -58.12 -6.90
C VAL A 556 23.97 -56.84 -6.25
N ASP A 557 23.31 -55.73 -6.59
CA ASP A 557 23.59 -54.41 -6.03
C ASP A 557 23.22 -54.38 -4.54
N LEU A 558 24.17 -53.98 -3.70
CA LEU A 558 24.01 -53.77 -2.27
C LEU A 558 24.28 -52.32 -1.87
N SER A 559 24.40 -51.38 -2.82
CA SER A 559 24.79 -50.00 -2.54
C SER A 559 23.84 -49.26 -1.59
N ALA A 560 22.59 -49.72 -1.49
CA ALA A 560 21.62 -49.23 -0.51
C ALA A 560 22.07 -49.41 0.95
N PHE A 561 23.11 -50.22 1.19
CA PHE A 561 23.68 -50.54 2.50
C PHE A 561 25.13 -50.05 2.66
N ASP A 562 25.64 -49.24 1.74
CA ASP A 562 26.98 -48.64 1.83
C ASP A 562 27.13 -47.84 3.14
N GLY A 563 28.31 -47.90 3.76
CA GLY A 563 28.57 -47.23 5.03
C GLY A 563 28.05 -47.97 6.27
N GLU A 564 27.44 -49.14 6.13
CA GLU A 564 26.88 -49.91 7.26
C GLU A 564 27.58 -51.26 7.48
N VAL A 565 27.39 -51.85 8.67
CA VAL A 565 27.75 -53.25 8.92
C VAL A 565 26.50 -54.10 8.77
N ILE A 566 26.48 -55.01 7.80
CA ILE A 566 25.28 -55.75 7.42
C ILE A 566 25.42 -57.25 7.63
N THR A 567 24.27 -57.92 7.68
CA THR A 567 24.13 -59.37 7.61
C THR A 567 23.31 -59.70 6.36
N ILE A 568 23.83 -60.60 5.53
CA ILE A 568 23.16 -61.03 4.30
C ILE A 568 22.76 -62.49 4.45
N ALA A 569 21.53 -62.85 4.06
CA ALA A 569 21.08 -64.23 4.11
C ALA A 569 20.36 -64.67 2.84
N LEU A 570 20.57 -65.94 2.48
CA LEU A 570 19.70 -66.66 1.55
C LEU A 570 18.67 -67.42 2.36
N ARG A 571 17.40 -67.03 2.23
CA ARG A 571 16.27 -67.69 2.87
C ARG A 571 15.57 -68.59 1.86
N GLN A 572 15.46 -69.87 2.20
CA GLN A 572 14.66 -70.82 1.45
C GLN A 572 13.42 -71.18 2.28
N THR A 573 12.24 -71.11 1.68
CA THR A 573 10.97 -71.46 2.35
C THR A 573 10.17 -72.42 1.47
N THR A 574 9.50 -73.37 2.11
CA THR A 574 8.54 -74.26 1.44
C THR A 574 7.14 -73.67 1.47
N ILE A 575 6.43 -73.73 0.34
CA ILE A 575 5.03 -73.31 0.23
C ILE A 575 4.23 -74.53 -0.26
N PRO A 576 3.53 -75.26 0.63
CA PRO A 576 2.73 -76.41 0.22
C PRO A 576 1.54 -75.96 -0.64
N THR A 577 1.15 -76.81 -1.58
CA THR A 577 -0.13 -76.63 -2.27
C THR A 577 -1.24 -77.08 -1.33
N ILE A 578 -2.33 -76.32 -1.23
CA ILE A 578 -3.50 -76.75 -0.44
C ILE A 578 -4.40 -77.60 -1.34
N THR A 579 -4.66 -78.84 -0.94
CA THR A 579 -5.56 -79.74 -1.66
C THR A 579 -7.02 -79.31 -1.51
N ASP A 580 -7.91 -79.86 -2.34
CA ASP A 580 -9.35 -79.60 -2.26
C ASP A 580 -9.97 -80.01 -0.90
N THR A 581 -9.26 -80.83 -0.11
CA THR A 581 -9.66 -81.23 1.25
C THR A 581 -9.07 -80.32 2.35
N GLY A 582 -8.30 -79.29 1.98
CA GLY A 582 -7.65 -78.37 2.91
C GLY A 582 -6.37 -78.90 3.55
N GLU A 583 -5.82 -80.01 3.05
CA GLU A 583 -4.56 -80.59 3.53
C GLU A 583 -3.37 -80.01 2.76
N GLU A 584 -2.23 -79.84 3.43
CA GLU A 584 -0.98 -79.40 2.81
C GLU A 584 -0.34 -80.53 1.99
N ASP A 585 -0.10 -80.28 0.70
CA ASP A 585 0.59 -81.18 -0.22
C ASP A 585 1.98 -80.65 -0.57
N TYR A 586 2.99 -81.44 -0.20
CA TYR A 586 4.40 -81.15 -0.41
C TYR A 586 4.99 -81.86 -1.63
N THR A 587 4.17 -82.54 -2.44
CA THR A 587 4.64 -83.37 -3.57
C THR A 587 5.56 -82.61 -4.53
N ASN A 588 5.29 -81.32 -4.77
CA ASN A 588 6.06 -80.46 -5.66
C ASN A 588 7.21 -79.71 -4.97
N CYS A 589 7.33 -79.82 -3.64
CA CYS A 589 8.36 -79.15 -2.83
C CYS A 589 9.70 -79.91 -2.92
N THR A 590 10.30 -79.92 -4.11
CA THR A 590 11.47 -80.75 -4.47
C THR A 590 12.70 -79.94 -4.88
N ARG A 591 12.68 -78.61 -4.75
CA ARG A 591 13.78 -77.72 -5.12
C ARG A 591 15.07 -78.00 -4.35
N THR A 592 16.06 -78.54 -5.06
CA THR A 592 17.44 -78.65 -4.57
C THR A 592 18.21 -77.41 -4.95
N THR A 593 18.84 -76.73 -3.99
CA THR A 593 19.67 -75.53 -4.23
C THR A 593 21.12 -75.83 -3.88
N SER A 594 22.05 -75.30 -4.67
CA SER A 594 23.48 -75.36 -4.42
C SER A 594 24.10 -74.01 -4.73
N ILE A 595 24.83 -73.45 -3.77
CA ILE A 595 25.57 -72.22 -3.89
C ILE A 595 27.06 -72.58 -3.83
N TRP A 596 27.83 -72.05 -4.76
CA TRP A 596 29.26 -72.35 -4.91
C TRP A 596 30.16 -71.14 -4.67
N ARG A 597 29.66 -69.93 -4.88
CA ARG A 597 30.38 -68.70 -4.49
C ARG A 597 29.41 -67.71 -3.88
N PHE A 598 29.87 -67.08 -2.81
CA PHE A 598 29.20 -65.97 -2.17
C PHE A 598 30.29 -65.00 -1.69
N ALA A 599 30.46 -63.90 -2.39
CA ALA A 599 31.47 -62.90 -2.05
C ALA A 599 30.91 -61.48 -2.21
N VAL A 600 31.25 -60.60 -1.30
CA VAL A 600 30.88 -59.17 -1.38
C VAL A 600 32.14 -58.39 -1.69
N ASN A 601 32.06 -57.52 -2.70
CA ASN A 601 33.12 -56.58 -3.06
C ASN A 601 32.56 -55.16 -2.97
N ALA A 602 33.38 -54.19 -2.59
CA ALA A 602 32.98 -52.79 -2.48
C ALA A 602 34.17 -51.85 -2.70
N LEU A 603 33.91 -50.62 -3.15
CA LEU A 603 34.92 -49.58 -3.30
C LEU A 603 35.38 -49.09 -1.91
N SER A 604 36.68 -49.13 -1.65
CA SER A 604 37.29 -48.57 -0.45
C SER A 604 37.33 -47.04 -0.52
N LEU A 605 36.83 -46.39 0.53
CA LEU A 605 36.81 -44.94 0.68
C LEU A 605 38.02 -44.41 1.48
N GLN A 606 39.00 -45.26 1.79
CA GLN A 606 40.19 -44.92 2.60
C GLN A 606 41.33 -44.32 1.79
#